data_AF-A0AAV3L173-F1
#
_entry.id   AF-A0AAV3L173-F1
#
_cell.length_a   1.000
_cell.length_b   1.000
_cell.length_c   1.000
_cell.angle_alpha   90.00
_cell.angle_beta   90.00
_cell.angle_gamma   90.00
#
_symmetry.space_group_name_H-M   'P 1'
#
loop_
_entity.id
_entity.type
_entity.pdbx_description
1 polymer ?
#
loop_
_entity_poly.entity_id
_entity_poly.type
_entity_poly.pdbx_seq_one_letter_code
_entity_poly.pdbx_strand_id
1 'polypeptide(L)' 'MNIIQQYELKYITFDQLSEEIWGYGQRLINEVGVERFSFYVEAAAGYHNFRFYIFPLFI' A
#
# COMPACT_ATOMS: atom_id res chain seq x y z
N MET A 1 3.86 -9.30 -8.95
CA MET A 1 3.20 -9.06 -7.66
C MET A 1 4.02 -8.03 -6.92
N ASN A 2 3.48 -6.84 -6.66
CA ASN A 2 4.20 -5.82 -5.89
C ASN A 2 3.95 -5.96 -4.39
N ILE A 3 4.69 -5.20 -3.57
CA ILE A 3 4.65 -5.32 -2.11
C ILE A 3 3.26 -5.02 -1.52
N ILE A 4 2.53 -4.05 -2.09
CA ILE A 4 1.15 -3.75 -1.71
C ILE A 4 0.23 -4.94 -2.01
N GLN A 5 0.33 -5.52 -3.20
CA GLN A 5 -0.46 -6.71 -3.56
C GLN A 5 -0.12 -7.92 -2.67
N GLN A 6 1.17 -8.09 -2.31
CA GLN A 6 1.58 -9.13 -1.37
C GLN A 6 0.92 -8.94 0.00
N TYR A 7 0.85 -7.71 0.49
CA TYR A 7 0.16 -7.39 1.74
C TYR A 7 -1.35 -7.63 1.65
N GLU A 8 -2.00 -7.15 0.59
CA GLU A 8 -3.46 -7.29 0.40
C GLU A 8 -3.90 -8.75 0.27
N LEU A 9 -3.05 -9.59 -0.34
CA LEU A 9 -3.26 -11.04 -0.44
C LEU A 9 -2.75 -11.80 0.78
N LYS A 10 -2.29 -11.10 1.83
CA LYS A 10 -1.79 -11.64 3.11
C LYS A 10 -0.56 -12.54 3.00
N TYR A 11 0.29 -12.32 1.99
CA TYR A 11 1.61 -12.95 1.91
C TYR A 11 2.63 -12.33 2.87
N ILE A 12 2.45 -11.04 3.21
CA ILE A 12 3.29 -10.32 4.17
C ILE A 12 2.43 -9.60 5.21
N THR A 13 3.02 -9.27 6.35
CA THR A 13 2.38 -8.47 7.39
C THR A 13 2.40 -6.97 7.06
N PHE A 14 1.62 -6.19 7.81
CA PHE A 14 1.68 -4.74 7.69
C PHE A 14 3.04 -4.18 8.13
N ASP A 15 3.65 -4.75 9.17
CA ASP A 15 4.97 -4.32 9.64
C ASP A 15 6.02 -4.48 8.54
N GLN A 16 6.00 -5.62 7.82
CA GLN A 16 6.87 -5.86 6.67
C GLN A 16 6.61 -4.85 5.54
N LEU A 17 5.34 -4.58 5.22
CA LEU A 17 4.98 -3.55 4.23
C LEU A 17 5.51 -2.16 4.66
N SER A 18 5.36 -1.81 5.93
CA SER A 18 5.75 -0.52 6.49
C SER A 18 7.26 -0.28 6.41
N GLU A 19 8.06 -1.32 6.65
CA GLU A 19 9.52 -1.25 6.50
C GLU A 19 9.94 -1.12 5.03
N GLU A 20 9.29 -1.87 4.14
CA GLU A 20 9.73 -1.99 2.75
C GLU A 20 9.25 -0.86 1.83
N ILE A 21 8.05 -0.30 2.04
CA ILE A 21 7.38 0.60 1.09
C ILE A 21 8.20 1.86 0.73
N TRP A 22 9.05 2.32 1.64
CA TRP A 22 9.94 3.47 1.47
C TRP A 22 10.95 3.30 0.32
N GLY A 23 11.31 2.05 -0.03
CA GLY A 23 12.28 1.75 -1.09
C GLY A 23 11.69 1.70 -2.51
N TYR A 24 10.37 1.71 -2.67
CA TYR A 24 9.72 1.34 -3.94
C TYR A 24 9.24 2.52 -4.81
N GLY A 25 9.16 3.72 -4.24
CA GLY A 25 8.87 5.02 -4.88
C GLY A 25 8.21 4.97 -6.27
N GLN A 26 8.92 5.45 -7.30
CA GLN A 26 8.35 5.67 -8.63
C GLN A 26 7.94 4.39 -9.36
N ARG A 27 8.64 3.28 -9.14
CA ARG A 27 8.27 1.99 -9.76
C ARG A 27 6.92 1.52 -9.25
N LEU A 28 6.71 1.54 -7.95
CA LEU A 28 5.46 1.08 -7.35
C LEU A 28 4.31 2.02 -7.67
N ILE A 29 4.54 3.34 -7.67
CA ILE A 29 3.55 4.32 -8.14
C ILE A 29 3.07 3.99 -9.56
N ASN A 30 3.97 3.65 -10.48
CA ASN A 30 3.61 3.29 -11.85
C ASN A 30 2.79 1.98 -11.92
N GLU A 31 2.97 1.06 -10.98
CA GLU A 31 2.28 -0.23 -10.95
C GLU A 31 0.91 -0.17 -10.26
N VAL A 32 0.75 0.65 -9.21
CA VAL A 32 -0.48 0.69 -8.40
C VAL A 32 -1.28 1.99 -8.50
N GLY A 33 -0.72 3.04 -9.09
CA GLY A 33 -1.27 4.39 -9.08
C GLY A 33 -0.87 5.18 -7.83
N VAL A 34 -0.78 6.51 -7.99
CA VAL A 34 -0.31 7.42 -6.94
C VAL A 34 -1.22 7.40 -5.70
N GLU A 35 -2.54 7.37 -5.86
CA GLU A 35 -3.48 7.40 -4.73
C GLU A 35 -3.34 6.17 -3.83
N ARG A 36 -3.25 4.99 -4.44
CA ARG A 36 -3.08 3.73 -3.71
C ARG A 36 -1.72 3.67 -3.03
N PHE A 37 -0.67 4.13 -3.70
CA PHE A 37 0.66 4.23 -3.10
C PHE A 37 0.64 5.16 -1.89
N SER A 38 0.10 6.38 -2.05
CA SER A 38 0.01 7.37 -0.97
C SER A 38 -0.74 6.83 0.24
N PHE A 39 -1.86 6.14 0.04
CA PHE A 39 -2.61 5.51 1.14
C PHE A 39 -1.74 4.57 2.00
N TYR A 40 -0.96 3.68 1.37
CA TYR A 40 -0.13 2.74 2.13
C TYR A 40 1.10 3.41 2.76
N VAL A 41 1.62 4.49 2.16
CA VAL A 41 2.66 5.33 2.76
C VAL A 41 2.10 6.08 3.98
N GLU A 42 0.90 6.63 3.87
CA GLU A 42 0.22 7.32 4.97
C GLU A 42 -0.10 6.36 6.12
N ALA A 43 -0.55 5.14 5.82
CA ALA A 43 -0.71 4.07 6.79
C ALA A 43 0.62 3.74 7.49
N ALA A 44 1.70 3.52 6.73
CA ALA A 44 3.02 3.17 7.25
C ALA A 44 3.60 4.28 8.16
N ALA A 45 3.33 5.53 7.83
CA ALA A 45 3.70 6.70 8.63
C ALA A 45 2.78 6.93 9.86
N GLY A 46 1.71 6.15 10.01
CA GLY A 46 0.79 6.24 11.14
C GLY A 46 -0.25 7.36 11.03
N TYR A 47 -0.47 7.94 9.85
CA TYR A 47 -1.51 8.97 9.65
C TYR A 47 -2.93 8.40 9.72
N HIS A 48 -3.10 7.10 9.44
CA HIS A 48 -4.38 6.40 9.62
C HIS A 48 -4.21 4.90 9.86
N ASN A 49 -5.26 4.27 10.40
CA ASN A 49 -5.27 2.84 10.73
C ASN A 49 -6.10 1.98 9.76
N PHE A 50 -6.55 2.56 8.64
CA PHE A 50 -7.24 1.80 7.59
C PHE A 50 -6.29 0.76 6.98
N ARG A 51 -6.74 -0.50 6.96
CA ARG A 51 -5.92 -1.62 6.50
C ARG A 51 -5.92 -1.81 4.99
N PHE A 52 -6.92 -1.32 4.29
CA PHE A 52 -7.06 -1.61 2.86
C PHE A 52 -7.48 -0.36 2.11
N TYR A 53 -6.84 -0.13 0.97
CA TYR A 53 -7.27 0.85 0.00
C TYR A 53 -8.48 0.30 -0.77
N ILE A 54 -9.69 0.59 -0.28
CA ILE A 54 -10.94 0.27 -0.99
C ILE A 54 -11.28 1.49 -1.84
N PHE A 55 -11.05 1.39 -3.14
CA PHE A 55 -11.63 2.35 -4.09
C PHE A 55 -13.15 2.27 -3.97
N PRO A 56 -13.92 3.37 -3.88
CA PRO A 56 -15.37 3.28 -3.89
C PRO A 56 -15.79 2.77 -5.27
N LEU A 57 -16.03 1.47 -5.36
CA LEU A 57 -16.73 0.86 -6.47
C LEU A 57 -18.18 1.36 -6.33
N PHE A 58 -18.56 2.38 -7.11
CA PHE A 58 -19.97 2.60 -7.40
C PHE A 58 -20.45 1.32 -8.09
N ILE A 59 -21.31 0.58 -7.38
CA ILE A 59 -22.14 -0.50 -7.92
C ILE A 59 -23.21 0.14 -8.80
#